data_AF-A0A1Y3BS67-F1
#
_entry.id   AF-A0A1Y3BS67-F1
#
_cell.length_a   1.000
_cell.length_b   1.000
_cell.length_c   1.000
_cell.angle_alpha   90.00
_cell.angle_beta   90.00
_cell.angle_gamma   90.00
#
_symmetry.space_group_name_H-M   'P 1'
#
loop_
_entity.id
_entity.type
_entity.pdbx_description
1 polymer ?
#
loop_
_entity_poly.entity_id
_entity_poly.type
_entity_poly.pdbx_seq_one_letter_code
_entity_poly.pdbx_strand_id
1 'polypeptide(L)'
;MTLSDLLKDVYEKACLDKKWALVRHSAGMLGKQGEDLAKSVADLLVRQKQITVGMPPHYERAITRPLPVKELRQIIDQAHCRDQSTAMLTHELIIYLSMFIRTEPHLFVEMLRLRIGLIIQVMASELARALMCDGVEASEHLLNLSPYEMKTLLHHIISGKEFTIRSARSGRISIINDRMLSRRSVITDDGDAVDGIGGSNAGCAIGFESDRHGQWLRRRRLDGALNRVPIGFYSKVWNLLEKCQGIAIEGRILMNQLTREMTAGELKFALQAEQVLNSVPQPEYRQLIVEALMILTMLVENLPTINLGKVINVEQLVHRANRLFLNDQAEFGGDAILCCARNNDNDNGDEQSMGYDCNGAAQICQHFYDSAPSGNYGTMIYLIRSTIESFDCLANHDSSDCKIQ
;
A
#
# COMPACT_ATOMS: atom_id res chain seq x y z
N MET A 1 -29.47 21.48 -32.97
CA MET A 1 -28.91 21.20 -31.64
C MET A 1 -28.58 19.73 -31.58
N THR A 2 -27.31 19.37 -31.55
CA THR A 2 -26.89 17.96 -31.44
C THR A 2 -26.75 17.57 -29.97
N LEU A 3 -26.75 16.26 -29.66
CA LEU A 3 -26.48 15.76 -28.30
C LEU A 3 -25.13 16.26 -27.76
N SER A 4 -24.15 16.46 -28.64
CA SER A 4 -22.84 17.02 -28.30
C SER A 4 -22.94 18.48 -27.84
N ASP A 5 -23.80 19.28 -28.47
CA ASP A 5 -23.98 20.68 -28.11
C ASP A 5 -24.67 20.82 -26.75
N LEU A 6 -25.71 20.01 -26.49
CA LEU A 6 -26.37 19.98 -25.18
C LEU A 6 -25.40 19.55 -24.06
N LEU A 7 -24.53 18.57 -24.35
CA LEU A 7 -23.55 18.09 -23.38
C LEU A 7 -22.46 19.14 -23.10
N LYS A 8 -22.08 19.96 -24.08
CA LYS A 8 -21.20 21.12 -23.86
C LYS A 8 -21.88 22.15 -22.94
N ASP A 9 -23.15 22.45 -23.16
CA ASP A 9 -23.90 23.37 -22.28
C ASP A 9 -23.98 22.85 -20.85
N VAL A 10 -24.20 21.54 -20.67
CA VAL A 10 -24.18 20.88 -19.35
C VAL A 10 -22.81 20.99 -18.71
N TYR A 11 -21.72 20.72 -19.46
CA TYR A 11 -20.36 20.87 -18.99
C TYR A 11 -20.07 22.31 -18.53
N GLU A 12 -20.44 23.31 -19.32
CA GLU A 12 -20.20 24.73 -19.00
C GLU A 12 -20.97 25.16 -17.76
N LYS A 13 -22.26 24.79 -17.65
CA LYS A 13 -23.05 25.05 -16.44
C LYS A 13 -22.50 24.32 -15.21
N ALA A 14 -22.08 23.07 -15.36
CA ALA A 14 -21.49 22.30 -14.26
C ALA A 14 -20.17 22.92 -13.75
N CYS A 15 -19.36 23.48 -14.66
CA CYS A 15 -18.16 24.24 -14.31
C CYS A 15 -18.49 25.50 -13.51
N LEU A 16 -19.51 26.27 -13.92
CA LEU A 16 -19.96 27.49 -13.22
C LEU A 16 -20.50 27.16 -11.82
N ASP A 17 -21.31 26.11 -11.71
CA ASP A 17 -21.90 25.64 -10.46
C ASP A 17 -20.89 24.87 -9.57
N LYS A 18 -19.67 24.61 -10.07
CA LYS A 18 -18.63 23.81 -9.40
C LYS A 18 -19.11 22.40 -9.01
N LYS A 19 -19.94 21.80 -9.85
CA LYS A 19 -20.43 20.41 -9.68
C LYS A 19 -19.43 19.43 -10.30
N TRP A 20 -18.36 19.13 -9.57
CA TRP A 20 -17.18 18.46 -10.14
C TRP A 20 -17.44 17.05 -10.68
N ALA A 21 -18.32 16.24 -10.07
CA ALA A 21 -18.64 14.93 -10.62
C ALA A 21 -19.30 15.06 -12.01
N LEU A 22 -20.21 16.01 -12.18
CA LEU A 22 -20.84 16.30 -13.48
C LEU A 22 -19.83 16.84 -14.48
N VAL A 23 -18.88 17.68 -14.05
CA VAL A 23 -17.78 18.16 -14.90
C VAL A 23 -16.96 16.99 -15.42
N ARG A 24 -16.56 16.06 -14.55
CA ARG A 24 -15.78 14.87 -14.94
C ARG A 24 -16.54 13.96 -15.90
N HIS A 25 -17.80 13.67 -15.56
CA HIS A 25 -18.66 12.80 -16.38
C HIS A 25 -18.89 13.39 -17.77
N SER A 26 -19.32 14.65 -17.85
CA SER A 26 -19.57 15.34 -19.13
C SER A 26 -18.29 15.55 -19.93
N ALA A 27 -17.15 15.85 -19.28
CA ALA A 27 -15.85 15.93 -19.95
C ALA A 27 -15.42 14.59 -20.55
N GLY A 28 -15.61 13.48 -19.83
CA GLY A 28 -15.30 12.14 -20.32
C GLY A 28 -16.14 11.78 -21.55
N MET A 29 -17.46 12.02 -21.47
CA MET A 29 -18.38 11.82 -22.59
C MET A 29 -18.06 12.69 -23.81
N LEU A 30 -17.70 13.96 -23.61
CA LEU A 30 -17.23 14.85 -24.69
C LEU A 30 -15.85 14.48 -25.21
N GLY A 31 -15.13 13.62 -24.49
CA GLY A 31 -13.75 13.30 -24.80
C GLY A 31 -12.82 14.50 -24.69
N LYS A 32 -13.14 15.46 -23.81
CA LYS A 32 -12.26 16.59 -23.52
C LYS A 32 -10.97 16.07 -22.89
N GLN A 33 -9.84 16.64 -23.28
CA GLN A 33 -8.52 16.20 -22.82
C GLN A 33 -7.73 17.37 -22.28
N GLY A 34 -6.95 17.12 -21.24
CA GLY A 34 -5.79 17.95 -20.94
C GLY A 34 -4.74 17.69 -22.01
N GLU A 35 -4.25 18.74 -22.65
CA GLU A 35 -3.20 18.68 -23.69
C GLU A 35 -1.93 17.97 -23.18
N ASP A 36 -1.75 17.90 -21.86
CA ASP A 36 -0.57 17.38 -21.20
C ASP A 36 -0.60 15.88 -20.85
N LEU A 37 -1.62 15.08 -21.20
CA LEU A 37 -1.69 13.68 -20.77
C LEU A 37 -0.50 12.83 -21.27
N ALA A 38 -0.24 12.82 -22.59
CA ALA A 38 0.86 12.02 -23.15
C ALA A 38 2.22 12.50 -22.64
N LYS A 39 2.38 13.82 -22.47
CA LYS A 39 3.57 14.42 -21.86
C LYS A 39 3.73 13.96 -20.41
N SER A 40 2.64 13.91 -19.64
CA SER A 40 2.65 13.49 -18.25
C SER A 40 3.05 12.02 -18.08
N VAL A 41 2.53 11.16 -18.96
CA VAL A 41 2.94 9.74 -19.01
C VAL A 41 4.42 9.61 -19.39
N ALA A 42 4.87 10.33 -20.42
CA ALA A 42 6.28 10.32 -20.82
C ALA A 42 7.21 10.79 -19.68
N ASP A 43 6.82 11.83 -18.95
CA ASP A 43 7.56 12.36 -17.80
C ASP A 43 7.76 11.33 -16.67
N LEU A 44 6.74 10.50 -16.42
CA LEU A 44 6.82 9.42 -15.43
C LEU A 44 7.74 8.29 -15.93
N LEU A 45 7.59 7.88 -17.19
CA LEU A 45 8.37 6.79 -17.78
C LEU A 45 9.86 7.11 -17.91
N VAL A 46 10.20 8.35 -18.29
CA VAL A 46 11.60 8.82 -18.38
C VAL A 46 12.29 8.78 -17.01
N ARG A 47 11.54 8.96 -15.93
CA ARG A 47 12.01 8.81 -14.54
C ARG A 47 11.90 7.38 -14.02
N GLN A 48 11.81 6.41 -14.94
CA GLN A 48 11.76 4.98 -14.67
C GLN A 48 10.56 4.56 -13.82
N LYS A 49 9.45 5.29 -13.90
CA LYS A 49 8.19 4.95 -13.23
C LYS A 49 7.21 4.40 -14.25
N GLN A 50 6.96 3.10 -14.18
CA GLN A 50 5.88 2.47 -14.94
C GLN A 50 4.54 2.87 -14.34
N ILE A 51 3.47 2.88 -15.14
CA ILE A 51 2.12 3.14 -14.63
C ILE A 51 1.19 2.00 -15.02
N THR A 52 0.19 1.73 -14.19
CA THR A 52 -0.91 0.84 -14.53
C THR A 52 -2.25 1.52 -14.30
N VAL A 53 -3.23 1.22 -15.15
CA VAL A 53 -4.60 1.75 -15.08
C VAL A 53 -5.60 0.60 -14.98
N GLY A 54 -6.75 0.86 -14.36
CA GLY A 54 -7.74 -0.18 -14.03
C GLY A 54 -7.47 -0.89 -12.70
N MET A 55 -8.30 -1.89 -12.41
CA MET A 55 -8.27 -2.62 -11.14
C MET A 55 -7.61 -4.00 -11.29
N PRO A 56 -6.67 -4.37 -10.41
CA PRO A 56 -6.16 -5.73 -10.34
C PRO A 56 -7.24 -6.72 -9.87
N PRO A 57 -7.18 -8.02 -10.25
CA PRO A 57 -6.21 -8.62 -11.18
C PRO A 57 -6.70 -8.66 -12.64
N HIS A 58 -8.00 -8.50 -12.91
CA HIS A 58 -8.58 -8.82 -14.23
C HIS A 58 -8.71 -7.65 -15.22
N TYR A 59 -8.46 -6.41 -14.80
CA TYR A 59 -8.60 -5.22 -15.66
C TYR A 59 -7.44 -4.23 -15.55
N GLU A 60 -6.35 -4.64 -14.92
CA GLU A 60 -5.15 -3.81 -14.80
C GLU A 60 -4.33 -3.88 -16.09
N ARG A 61 -4.02 -2.71 -16.66
CA ARG A 61 -3.20 -2.59 -17.87
C ARG A 61 -1.96 -1.75 -17.60
N ALA A 62 -0.79 -2.31 -17.88
CA ALA A 62 0.48 -1.62 -17.76
C ALA A 62 0.79 -0.76 -18.98
N ILE A 63 1.23 0.47 -18.72
CA ILE A 63 1.80 1.38 -19.71
C ILE A 63 3.28 1.51 -19.37
N THR A 64 4.11 0.86 -20.18
CA THR A 64 5.57 0.76 -19.98
C THR A 64 6.38 1.54 -21.01
N ARG A 65 5.70 2.11 -22.01
CA ARG A 65 6.29 2.95 -23.07
C ARG A 65 5.42 4.16 -23.32
N PRO A 66 5.99 5.28 -23.80
CA PRO A 66 5.19 6.43 -24.22
C PRO A 66 4.25 6.01 -25.35
N LEU A 67 2.99 6.43 -25.26
CA LEU A 67 1.96 6.14 -26.25
C LEU A 67 1.31 7.43 -26.71
N PRO A 68 0.80 7.49 -27.96
CA PRO A 68 -0.02 8.59 -28.42
C PRO A 68 -1.28 8.78 -27.56
N VAL A 69 -1.77 10.01 -27.46
CA VAL A 69 -2.94 10.37 -26.62
C VAL A 69 -4.18 9.52 -26.94
N LYS A 70 -4.41 9.21 -28.22
CA LYS A 70 -5.54 8.37 -28.65
C LYS A 70 -5.47 6.94 -28.11
N GLU A 71 -4.28 6.35 -28.12
CA GLU A 71 -4.06 4.99 -27.58
C GLU A 71 -4.17 4.98 -26.06
N LEU A 72 -3.58 5.96 -25.37
CA LEU A 72 -3.70 6.10 -23.92
C LEU A 72 -5.16 6.15 -23.48
N ARG A 73 -5.97 6.94 -24.17
CA ARG A 73 -7.41 7.03 -23.90
C ARG A 73 -8.10 5.67 -24.05
N GLN A 74 -7.87 4.98 -25.17
CA GLN A 74 -8.50 3.68 -25.40
C GLN A 74 -8.13 2.67 -24.30
N ILE A 75 -6.88 2.70 -23.83
CA ILE A 75 -6.43 1.84 -22.73
C ILE A 75 -7.16 2.21 -21.43
N ILE A 76 -7.25 3.50 -21.09
CA ILE A 76 -7.91 3.97 -19.86
C ILE A 76 -9.42 3.69 -19.89
N ASP A 77 -10.10 4.02 -20.99
CA ASP A 77 -11.54 3.80 -21.15
C ASP A 77 -11.90 2.30 -21.08
N GLN A 78 -11.05 1.44 -21.65
CA GLN A 78 -11.23 -0.02 -21.59
C GLN A 78 -10.94 -0.59 -20.20
N ALA A 79 -9.95 -0.04 -19.48
CA ALA A 79 -9.59 -0.49 -18.14
C ALA A 79 -10.66 -0.17 -17.08
N HIS A 80 -11.50 0.84 -17.32
CA HIS A 80 -12.59 1.24 -16.43
C HIS A 80 -13.99 0.84 -16.94
N CYS A 81 -14.09 -0.16 -17.82
CA CYS A 81 -15.38 -0.68 -18.32
C CYS A 81 -16.36 0.42 -18.82
N ARG A 82 -15.83 1.48 -19.45
CA ARG A 82 -16.57 2.67 -19.92
C ARG A 82 -17.15 3.59 -18.84
N ASP A 83 -16.76 3.46 -17.57
CA ASP A 83 -16.99 4.52 -16.58
C ASP A 83 -16.18 5.77 -16.93
N GLN A 84 -16.85 6.72 -17.58
CA GLN A 84 -16.27 7.97 -18.06
C GLN A 84 -15.76 8.85 -16.91
N SER A 85 -16.39 8.76 -15.73
CA SER A 85 -16.05 9.60 -14.58
C SER A 85 -14.73 9.15 -13.97
N THR A 86 -14.59 7.84 -13.73
CA THR A 86 -13.34 7.27 -13.21
C THR A 86 -12.22 7.31 -14.24
N ALA A 87 -12.52 7.14 -15.53
CA ALA A 87 -11.54 7.34 -16.60
C ALA A 87 -11.00 8.78 -16.61
N MET A 88 -11.87 9.80 -16.46
CA MET A 88 -11.44 11.20 -16.34
C MET A 88 -10.60 11.43 -15.08
N LEU A 89 -11.00 10.84 -13.95
CA LEU A 89 -10.24 10.90 -12.71
C LEU A 89 -8.83 10.30 -12.88
N THR A 90 -8.70 9.14 -13.53
CA THR A 90 -7.40 8.52 -13.84
C THR A 90 -6.52 9.45 -14.66
N HIS A 91 -7.07 10.17 -15.64
CA HIS A 91 -6.32 11.19 -16.39
C HIS A 91 -5.82 12.33 -15.49
N GLU A 92 -6.67 12.89 -14.63
CA GLU A 92 -6.30 13.94 -13.69
C GLU A 92 -5.15 13.49 -12.75
N LEU A 93 -5.27 12.28 -12.18
CA LEU A 93 -4.27 11.76 -11.26
C LEU A 93 -2.92 11.53 -11.95
N ILE A 94 -2.88 11.04 -13.19
CA ILE A 94 -1.63 10.91 -13.97
C ILE A 94 -0.95 12.27 -14.14
N ILE A 95 -1.72 13.32 -14.43
CA ILE A 95 -1.18 14.69 -14.56
C ILE A 95 -0.61 15.17 -13.23
N TYR A 96 -1.34 14.99 -12.12
CA TYR A 96 -0.85 15.40 -10.79
C TYR A 96 0.38 14.61 -10.35
N LEU A 97 0.43 13.29 -10.58
CA LEU A 97 1.60 12.46 -10.32
C LEU A 97 2.82 12.94 -11.11
N SER A 98 2.61 13.27 -12.39
CA SER A 98 3.65 13.86 -13.23
C SER A 98 4.11 15.23 -12.71
N MET A 99 3.21 16.05 -12.17
CA MET A 99 3.62 17.29 -11.50
C MET A 99 4.47 17.00 -10.27
N PHE A 100 4.04 16.08 -9.39
CA PHE A 100 4.75 15.76 -8.16
C PHE A 100 6.11 15.14 -8.39
N ILE A 101 6.28 14.26 -9.37
CA ILE A 101 7.60 13.67 -9.64
C ILE A 101 8.61 14.71 -10.16
N ARG A 102 8.13 15.79 -10.80
CA ARG A 102 8.97 16.91 -11.24
C ARG A 102 9.34 17.84 -10.07
N THR A 103 8.42 18.10 -9.15
CA THR A 103 8.63 19.07 -8.05
C THR A 103 9.22 18.44 -6.79
N GLU A 104 8.83 17.20 -6.48
CA GLU A 104 9.15 16.47 -5.25
C GLU A 104 9.50 15.00 -5.57
N PRO A 105 10.61 14.73 -6.31
CA PRO A 105 10.96 13.38 -6.73
C PRO A 105 11.20 12.40 -5.58
N HIS A 106 11.57 12.90 -4.39
CA HIS A 106 11.79 12.12 -3.18
C HIS A 106 10.53 11.34 -2.72
N LEU A 107 9.33 11.79 -3.12
CA LEU A 107 8.07 11.10 -2.82
C LEU A 107 7.93 9.75 -3.52
N PHE A 108 8.73 9.50 -4.56
CA PHE A 108 8.66 8.32 -5.43
C PHE A 108 9.88 7.40 -5.30
N VAL A 109 10.65 7.55 -4.22
CA VAL A 109 11.82 6.72 -3.92
C VAL A 109 11.38 5.26 -3.80
N GLU A 110 12.13 4.35 -4.45
CA GLU A 110 11.86 2.91 -4.53
C GLU A 110 10.48 2.47 -5.04
N MET A 111 9.64 3.40 -5.50
CA MET A 111 8.39 3.07 -6.19
C MET A 111 8.71 2.89 -7.68
N LEU A 112 8.67 1.68 -8.23
CA LEU A 112 8.96 1.46 -9.67
C LEU A 112 7.71 1.48 -10.54
N ARG A 113 6.55 1.16 -9.96
CA ARG A 113 5.27 1.08 -10.66
C ARG A 113 4.18 1.80 -9.87
N LEU A 114 3.50 2.73 -10.52
CA LEU A 114 2.38 3.48 -9.95
C LEU A 114 1.06 2.85 -10.41
N ARG A 115 0.35 2.22 -9.47
CA ARG A 115 -0.93 1.55 -9.74
C ARG A 115 -2.09 2.51 -9.53
N ILE A 116 -2.46 3.24 -10.59
CA ILE A 116 -3.40 4.36 -10.49
C ILE A 116 -4.78 3.90 -9.96
N GLY A 117 -5.25 2.71 -10.35
CA GLY A 117 -6.50 2.17 -9.83
C GLY A 117 -6.48 1.92 -8.32
N LEU A 118 -5.39 1.35 -7.79
CA LEU A 118 -5.24 1.16 -6.34
C LEU A 118 -5.09 2.48 -5.59
N ILE A 119 -4.45 3.48 -6.20
CA ILE A 119 -4.38 4.84 -5.64
C ILE A 119 -5.81 5.43 -5.50
N ILE A 120 -6.65 5.29 -6.53
CA ILE A 120 -8.06 5.73 -6.47
C ILE A 120 -8.82 5.00 -5.36
N GLN A 121 -8.67 3.67 -5.27
CA GLN A 121 -9.33 2.86 -4.23
C GLN A 121 -8.89 3.29 -2.82
N VAL A 122 -7.60 3.56 -2.63
CA VAL A 122 -7.07 4.08 -1.38
C VAL A 122 -7.63 5.46 -1.05
N MET A 123 -7.69 6.36 -2.02
CA MET A 123 -8.28 7.70 -1.83
C MET A 123 -9.75 7.61 -1.41
N ALA A 124 -10.53 6.74 -2.05
CA ALA A 124 -11.92 6.47 -1.69
C ALA A 124 -12.03 5.86 -0.29
N SER A 125 -11.19 4.88 0.05
CA SER A 125 -11.19 4.23 1.36
C SER A 125 -10.84 5.19 2.49
N GLU A 126 -9.92 6.14 2.24
CA GLU A 126 -9.58 7.20 3.20
C GLU A 126 -10.73 8.19 3.40
N LEU A 127 -11.49 8.49 2.35
CA LEU A 127 -12.70 9.29 2.47
C LEU A 127 -13.79 8.55 3.24
N ALA A 128 -14.04 7.28 2.91
CA ALA A 128 -15.02 6.43 3.61
C ALA A 128 -14.78 6.43 5.11
N ARG A 129 -13.52 6.17 5.51
CA ARG A 129 -13.11 6.17 6.91
C ARG A 129 -13.29 7.53 7.59
N ALA A 130 -12.89 8.61 6.92
CA ALA A 130 -12.92 9.92 7.56
C ALA A 130 -14.33 10.55 7.61
N LEU A 131 -15.21 10.17 6.69
CA LEU A 131 -16.59 10.62 6.62
C LEU A 131 -17.56 9.65 7.29
N MET A 132 -17.08 8.48 7.73
CA MET A 132 -17.89 7.39 8.30
C MET A 132 -19.03 6.98 7.36
N CYS A 133 -18.72 6.87 6.07
CA CYS A 133 -19.67 6.48 5.03
C CYS A 133 -19.26 5.17 4.34
N ASP A 134 -20.17 4.62 3.54
CA ASP A 134 -19.89 3.41 2.77
C ASP A 134 -18.97 3.69 1.57
N GLY A 135 -18.52 2.63 0.91
CA GLY A 135 -17.58 2.74 -0.23
C GLY A 135 -18.19 3.41 -1.46
N VAL A 136 -19.52 3.36 -1.65
CA VAL A 136 -20.20 3.95 -2.79
C VAL A 136 -20.29 5.45 -2.60
N GLU A 137 -20.78 5.89 -1.44
CA GLU A 137 -20.86 7.30 -1.05
C GLU A 137 -19.47 7.95 -1.03
N ALA A 138 -18.45 7.24 -0.52
CA ALA A 138 -17.08 7.74 -0.56
C ALA A 138 -16.54 7.94 -1.99
N SER A 139 -16.91 7.06 -2.92
CA SER A 139 -16.53 7.18 -4.33
C SER A 139 -17.24 8.38 -5.00
N GLU A 140 -18.49 8.64 -4.65
CA GLU A 140 -19.21 9.85 -5.10
C GLU A 140 -18.58 11.13 -4.53
N HIS A 141 -18.19 11.13 -3.25
CA HIS A 141 -17.46 12.23 -2.65
C HIS A 141 -16.11 12.47 -3.34
N LEU A 142 -15.37 11.40 -3.65
CA LEU A 142 -14.11 11.47 -4.39
C LEU A 142 -14.31 12.14 -5.76
N LEU A 143 -15.32 11.70 -6.52
CA LEU A 143 -15.67 12.29 -7.82
C LEU A 143 -16.18 13.73 -7.72
N ASN A 144 -16.61 14.18 -6.54
CA ASN A 144 -17.06 15.54 -6.29
C ASN A 144 -15.98 16.48 -5.72
N LEU A 145 -14.77 15.99 -5.44
CA LEU A 145 -13.67 16.87 -5.01
C LEU A 145 -13.30 17.86 -6.13
N SER A 146 -13.02 19.10 -5.75
CA SER A 146 -12.40 20.07 -6.66
C SER A 146 -11.00 19.61 -7.11
N PRO A 147 -10.46 20.14 -8.22
CA PRO A 147 -9.09 19.83 -8.66
C PRO A 147 -8.04 20.06 -7.57
N TYR A 148 -8.22 21.10 -6.74
CA TYR A 148 -7.32 21.39 -5.63
C TYR A 148 -7.44 20.38 -4.48
N GLU A 149 -8.66 20.04 -4.06
CA GLU A 149 -8.88 19.03 -3.01
C GLU A 149 -8.39 17.66 -3.45
N MET A 150 -8.64 17.28 -4.70
CA MET A 150 -8.16 16.03 -5.31
C MET A 150 -6.62 15.96 -5.31
N LYS A 151 -5.96 17.01 -5.80
CA LYS A 151 -4.49 17.11 -5.80
C LYS A 151 -3.93 17.06 -4.37
N THR A 152 -4.58 17.76 -3.45
CA THR A 152 -4.19 17.79 -2.03
C THR A 152 -4.32 16.41 -1.40
N LEU A 153 -5.44 15.70 -1.61
CA LEU A 153 -5.62 14.34 -1.12
C LEU A 153 -4.54 13.41 -1.67
N LEU A 154 -4.31 13.44 -2.98
CA LEU A 154 -3.30 12.62 -3.63
C LEU A 154 -1.90 12.88 -3.05
N HIS A 155 -1.54 14.15 -2.82
CA HIS A 155 -0.25 14.50 -2.20
C HIS A 155 -0.11 13.88 -0.80
N HIS A 156 -1.15 13.97 0.03
CA HIS A 156 -1.11 13.37 1.36
C HIS A 156 -0.94 11.84 1.30
N ILE A 157 -1.68 11.16 0.42
CA ILE A 157 -1.55 9.71 0.17
C ILE A 157 -0.11 9.34 -0.21
N ILE A 158 0.47 10.04 -1.20
CA ILE A 158 1.83 9.74 -1.68
C ILE A 158 2.89 10.16 -0.65
N SER A 159 2.65 11.19 0.14
CA SER A 159 3.61 11.61 1.17
C SER A 159 3.70 10.60 2.32
N GLY A 160 2.64 9.82 2.54
CA GLY A 160 2.54 8.95 3.71
C GLY A 160 2.54 9.72 5.04
N LYS A 161 2.39 11.05 5.03
CA LYS A 161 2.24 11.82 6.28
C LYS A 161 0.86 11.56 6.86
N GLU A 162 0.73 11.69 8.16
CA GLU A 162 -0.59 11.63 8.79
C GLU A 162 -1.41 12.87 8.45
N PHE A 163 -2.67 12.65 8.13
CA PHE A 163 -3.60 13.70 7.75
C PHE A 163 -5.00 13.34 8.20
N THR A 164 -5.78 14.37 8.50
CA THR A 164 -7.20 14.24 8.84
C THR A 164 -8.02 14.86 7.73
N ILE A 165 -9.11 14.19 7.38
CA ILE A 165 -10.12 14.74 6.48
C ILE A 165 -11.32 15.12 7.34
N ARG A 166 -11.84 16.34 7.17
CA ARG A 166 -13.03 16.83 7.86
C ARG A 166 -14.06 17.31 6.85
N SER A 167 -15.32 16.90 7.04
CA SER A 167 -16.45 17.49 6.33
C SER A 167 -16.90 18.76 7.02
N ALA A 168 -16.94 19.88 6.30
CA ALA A 168 -17.60 21.08 6.75
C ALA A 168 -19.12 20.89 6.66
N ARG A 169 -19.89 21.60 7.50
CA ARG A 169 -21.37 21.63 7.45
C ARG A 169 -21.95 22.03 6.08
N SER A 170 -21.13 22.55 5.17
CA SER A 170 -21.50 22.89 3.79
C SER A 170 -21.24 21.78 2.77
N GLY A 171 -20.85 20.56 3.18
CA GLY A 171 -20.47 19.46 2.28
C GLY A 171 -19.09 19.62 1.61
N ARG A 172 -18.27 20.59 2.03
CA ARG A 172 -16.88 20.75 1.55
C ARG A 172 -15.92 19.90 2.38
N ILE A 173 -14.97 19.28 1.70
CA ILE A 173 -13.98 18.39 2.33
C ILE A 173 -12.68 19.17 2.57
N SER A 174 -12.32 19.36 3.83
CA SER A 174 -11.04 19.95 4.22
C SER A 174 -10.04 18.87 4.60
N ILE A 175 -8.83 18.96 4.04
CA ILE A 175 -7.73 18.00 4.28
C ILE A 175 -6.63 18.76 5.02
N ILE A 176 -6.30 18.31 6.23
CA ILE A 176 -5.39 19.01 7.13
C ILE A 176 -4.26 18.05 7.52
N ASN A 177 -3.02 18.51 7.38
CA ASN A 177 -1.84 17.80 7.89
C ASN A 177 -1.92 17.69 9.41
N ASP A 178 -1.76 16.48 9.94
CA ASP A 178 -1.66 16.30 11.37
C ASP A 178 -0.23 16.65 11.82
N ARG A 179 -0.05 17.89 12.30
CA ARG A 179 1.26 18.37 12.80
C ARG A 179 1.56 17.88 14.21
N MET A 180 0.60 17.27 14.93
CA MET A 180 0.73 16.99 16.36
C MET A 180 1.45 15.66 16.67
N LEU A 181 1.55 14.72 15.72
CA LEU A 181 2.14 13.39 15.96
C LEU A 181 3.56 13.20 15.38
N SER A 182 3.99 14.03 14.42
CA SER A 182 5.36 13.98 13.85
C SER A 182 6.50 14.32 14.83
N ARG A 183 6.21 14.76 16.06
CA ARG A 183 7.21 15.24 17.02
C ARG A 183 7.50 14.32 18.21
N ARG A 184 6.89 13.13 18.28
CA ARG A 184 6.96 12.29 19.50
C ARG A 184 7.64 10.92 19.36
N SER A 185 8.32 10.64 18.24
CA SER A 185 9.16 9.44 18.11
C SER A 185 10.60 9.61 18.62
N VAL A 186 10.93 10.75 19.23
CA VAL A 186 12.17 10.91 19.99
C VAL A 186 11.82 10.72 21.46
N ILE A 187 11.96 9.48 21.94
CA ILE A 187 12.08 9.21 23.36
C ILE A 187 13.49 9.66 23.73
N THR A 188 13.62 10.87 24.27
CA THR A 188 14.69 11.17 25.21
C THR A 188 14.10 10.97 26.58
N ASP A 189 14.62 9.96 27.25
CA ASP A 189 14.54 9.76 28.69
C ASP A 189 15.12 11.01 29.36
N ASP A 190 14.25 11.83 29.95
CA ASP A 190 14.61 12.67 31.10
C ASP A 190 13.31 13.20 31.71
N GLY A 191 13.11 12.86 32.98
CA GLY A 191 11.99 13.32 33.78
C GLY A 191 12.15 14.81 34.08
N ASP A 192 11.09 15.57 33.84
CA ASP A 192 10.65 16.58 34.81
C ASP A 192 9.23 17.05 34.46
N ALA A 193 8.36 16.96 35.46
CA ALA A 193 7.01 17.49 35.42
C ALA A 193 7.04 19.01 35.60
N VAL A 194 6.45 19.75 34.67
CA VAL A 194 6.06 21.14 34.92
C VAL A 194 4.63 21.36 34.44
N ASP A 195 3.79 21.65 35.42
CA ASP A 195 2.41 22.10 35.34
C ASP A 195 2.34 23.54 34.80
N GLY A 196 1.32 23.86 34.00
CA GLY A 196 1.25 25.13 33.27
C GLY A 196 -0.12 25.42 32.65
N ILE A 197 -0.98 26.03 33.45
CA ILE A 197 -2.37 26.46 33.20
C ILE A 197 -2.49 27.51 32.08
N GLY A 198 -3.54 27.38 31.24
CA GLY A 198 -4.33 28.53 30.76
C GLY A 198 -4.71 28.55 29.27
N GLY A 199 -6.03 28.56 28.99
CA GLY A 199 -6.55 29.13 27.73
C GLY A 199 -7.78 28.44 27.12
N SER A 200 -8.95 28.69 27.70
CA SER A 200 -10.28 28.28 27.23
C SER A 200 -10.58 28.75 25.80
N ASN A 201 -10.87 27.81 24.89
CA ASN A 201 -11.71 28.07 23.72
C ASN A 201 -12.60 26.85 23.45
N ALA A 202 -13.73 26.81 24.15
CA ALA A 202 -14.77 25.81 24.00
C ALA A 202 -15.54 26.05 22.70
N GLY A 203 -15.10 25.40 21.63
CA GLY A 203 -15.82 25.26 20.36
C GLY A 203 -15.89 23.79 19.98
N CYS A 204 -16.78 23.04 20.63
CA CYS A 204 -17.28 21.71 20.26
C CYS A 204 -16.28 20.80 19.50
N ALA A 205 -15.18 20.43 20.16
CA ALA A 205 -14.37 19.27 19.78
C ALA A 205 -14.97 18.04 20.47
N ILE A 206 -16.05 17.51 19.92
CA ILE A 206 -16.54 16.18 20.31
C ILE A 206 -15.55 15.17 19.73
N GLY A 207 -14.79 14.54 20.63
CA GLY A 207 -14.18 13.22 20.49
C GLY A 207 -13.10 13.07 19.42
N PHE A 208 -11.88 12.82 19.85
CA PHE A 208 -11.12 11.61 19.50
C PHE A 208 -9.74 11.81 20.16
N GLU A 209 -9.60 11.31 21.40
CA GLU A 209 -8.37 10.59 21.70
C GLU A 209 -8.26 9.56 20.57
N SER A 210 -7.31 9.76 19.65
CA SER A 210 -7.22 8.97 18.44
C SER A 210 -7.06 7.51 18.86
N ASP A 211 -8.09 6.72 18.63
CA ASP A 211 -8.01 5.28 18.73
C ASP A 211 -6.83 4.85 17.86
N ARG A 212 -5.73 4.41 18.47
CA ARG A 212 -4.51 4.00 17.74
C ARG A 212 -4.75 2.71 16.95
N HIS A 213 -5.91 2.10 17.16
CA HIS A 213 -6.39 0.94 16.44
C HIS A 213 -6.59 1.24 14.95
N GLY A 214 -6.09 0.37 14.10
CA GLY A 214 -6.14 0.46 12.65
C GLY A 214 -5.01 1.29 12.03
N GLN A 215 -4.15 1.95 12.81
CA GLN A 215 -3.11 2.85 12.29
C GLN A 215 -2.08 2.10 11.41
N TRP A 216 -1.62 0.93 11.87
CA TRP A 216 -0.61 0.15 11.15
C TRP A 216 -1.21 -0.61 9.99
N LEU A 217 -2.41 -1.17 10.16
CA LEU A 217 -3.14 -1.79 9.04
C LEU A 217 -3.37 -0.76 7.93
N ARG A 218 -3.81 0.45 8.29
CA ARG A 218 -3.96 1.56 7.34
C ARG A 218 -2.64 1.88 6.64
N ARG A 219 -1.54 2.03 7.38
CA ARG A 219 -0.21 2.31 6.81
C ARG A 219 0.21 1.24 5.80
N ARG A 220 0.04 -0.03 6.14
CA ARG A 220 0.35 -1.17 5.27
C ARG A 220 -0.51 -1.17 4.01
N ARG A 221 -1.81 -0.87 4.11
CA ARG A 221 -2.68 -0.71 2.93
C ARG A 221 -2.22 0.41 2.00
N LEU A 222 -1.87 1.57 2.57
CA LEU A 222 -1.37 2.72 1.80
C LEU A 222 -0.06 2.36 1.07
N ASP A 223 0.94 1.87 1.80
CA ASP A 223 2.24 1.55 1.21
C ASP A 223 2.16 0.37 0.23
N GLY A 224 1.32 -0.63 0.52
CA GLY A 224 1.06 -1.77 -0.36
C GLY A 224 0.44 -1.34 -1.68
N ALA A 225 -0.56 -0.45 -1.65
CA ALA A 225 -1.24 0.04 -2.85
C ALA A 225 -0.34 0.94 -3.70
N LEU A 226 0.57 1.66 -3.05
CA LEU A 226 1.58 2.50 -3.70
C LEU A 226 2.81 1.71 -4.19
N ASN A 227 2.86 0.40 -3.94
CA ASN A 227 4.05 -0.43 -4.16
C ASN A 227 5.32 0.15 -3.51
N ARG A 228 5.18 0.82 -2.36
CA ARG A 228 6.32 1.40 -1.64
C ARG A 228 7.10 0.28 -0.96
N VAL A 229 8.43 0.36 -1.05
CA VAL A 229 9.37 -0.50 -0.32
C VAL A 229 10.47 0.36 0.33
N PRO A 230 11.19 -0.17 1.33
CA PRO A 230 12.30 0.55 1.98
C PRO A 230 13.43 0.92 1.02
N ILE A 231 14.22 1.94 1.37
CA ILE A 231 15.35 2.42 0.55
C ILE A 231 16.37 1.30 0.32
N GLY A 232 16.78 1.11 -0.93
CA GLY A 232 17.74 0.07 -1.32
C GLY A 232 17.18 -1.36 -1.28
N PHE A 233 15.86 -1.52 -1.11
CA PHE A 233 15.21 -2.83 -0.99
C PHE A 233 15.61 -3.78 -2.13
N TYR A 234 15.56 -3.36 -3.39
CA TYR A 234 15.87 -4.26 -4.50
C TYR A 234 17.32 -4.73 -4.51
N SER A 235 18.27 -3.84 -4.20
CA SER A 235 19.68 -4.23 -4.08
C SER A 235 19.92 -5.20 -2.92
N LYS A 236 19.23 -5.01 -1.80
CA LYS A 236 19.27 -5.93 -0.67
C LYS A 236 18.67 -7.30 -1.01
N VAL A 237 17.53 -7.33 -1.71
CA VAL A 237 16.91 -8.57 -2.19
C VAL A 237 17.83 -9.30 -3.19
N TRP A 238 18.57 -8.57 -4.02
CA TRP A 238 19.58 -9.17 -4.89
C TRP A 238 20.67 -9.89 -4.08
N ASN A 239 21.21 -9.24 -3.03
CA ASN A 239 22.21 -9.85 -2.15
C ASN A 239 21.65 -11.08 -1.42
N LEU A 240 20.39 -11.03 -0.99
CA LEU A 240 19.69 -12.18 -0.40
C LEU A 240 19.57 -13.32 -1.41
N LEU A 241 19.22 -13.01 -2.66
CA LEU A 241 19.05 -13.99 -3.72
C LEU A 241 20.35 -14.75 -4.02
N GLU A 242 21.52 -14.11 -3.89
CA GLU A 242 22.82 -14.79 -4.02
C GLU A 242 23.02 -15.91 -2.99
N LYS A 243 22.36 -15.83 -1.83
CA LYS A 243 22.52 -16.77 -0.71
C LYS A 243 21.49 -17.89 -0.68
N CYS A 244 20.57 -17.97 -1.65
CA CYS A 244 19.55 -19.02 -1.74
C CYS A 244 19.35 -19.47 -3.19
N GLN A 245 18.68 -20.61 -3.42
CA GLN A 245 18.33 -21.05 -4.77
C GLN A 245 17.28 -20.17 -5.44
N GLY A 246 16.37 -19.60 -4.65
CA GLY A 246 15.34 -18.68 -5.13
C GLY A 246 14.42 -18.20 -4.02
N ILE A 247 13.59 -17.21 -4.35
CA ILE A 247 12.60 -16.62 -3.44
C ILE A 247 11.22 -16.84 -4.05
N ALA A 248 10.35 -17.57 -3.36
CA ALA A 248 9.00 -17.89 -3.80
C ALA A 248 7.96 -16.97 -3.13
N ILE A 249 7.10 -16.36 -3.95
CA ILE A 249 6.01 -15.47 -3.54
C ILE A 249 4.81 -15.71 -4.48
N GLU A 250 3.66 -16.10 -3.95
CA GLU A 250 2.38 -16.27 -4.66
C GLU A 250 2.55 -17.11 -5.94
N GLY A 251 3.14 -18.30 -5.78
CA GLY A 251 3.38 -19.25 -6.87
C GLY A 251 4.43 -18.83 -7.91
N ARG A 252 5.04 -17.65 -7.77
CA ARG A 252 6.16 -17.18 -8.62
C ARG A 252 7.48 -17.32 -7.88
N ILE A 253 8.55 -17.64 -8.61
CA ILE A 253 9.88 -17.82 -8.03
C ILE A 253 10.88 -16.90 -8.71
N LEU A 254 11.56 -16.09 -7.92
CA LEU A 254 12.75 -15.34 -8.32
C LEU A 254 13.96 -16.27 -8.18
N MET A 255 14.50 -16.75 -9.29
CA MET A 255 15.60 -17.74 -9.30
C MET A 255 16.97 -17.06 -9.18
N ASN A 256 17.91 -17.71 -8.48
CA ASN A 256 19.28 -17.20 -8.28
C ASN A 256 20.03 -16.92 -9.60
N GLN A 257 19.70 -17.62 -10.69
CA GLN A 257 20.29 -17.37 -12.02
C GLN A 257 20.28 -15.88 -12.42
N LEU A 258 19.29 -15.11 -11.97
CA LEU A 258 19.18 -13.67 -12.21
C LEU A 258 20.37 -12.88 -11.66
N THR A 259 21.02 -13.30 -10.57
CA THR A 259 22.19 -12.60 -10.02
C THR A 259 23.45 -12.81 -10.87
N ARG A 260 23.48 -13.85 -11.69
CA ARG A 260 24.58 -14.08 -12.66
C ARG A 260 24.41 -13.28 -13.93
N GLU A 261 23.18 -12.95 -14.27
CA GLU A 261 22.83 -12.21 -15.49
C GLU A 261 22.77 -10.69 -15.27
N MET A 262 22.65 -10.25 -14.02
CA MET A 262 22.24 -8.88 -13.68
C MET A 262 22.88 -8.44 -12.36
N THR A 263 23.20 -7.15 -12.23
CA THR A 263 23.78 -6.59 -10.99
C THR A 263 22.74 -6.04 -10.02
N ALA A 264 23.10 -5.91 -8.74
CA ALA A 264 22.23 -5.43 -7.66
C ALA A 264 21.64 -4.03 -7.88
N GLY A 265 22.29 -3.19 -8.68
CA GLY A 265 21.87 -1.82 -8.99
C GLY A 265 21.08 -1.68 -10.29
N GLU A 266 20.89 -2.76 -11.06
CA GLU A 266 20.21 -2.69 -12.35
C GLU A 266 18.69 -2.61 -12.20
N LEU A 267 18.09 -1.63 -12.90
CA LEU A 267 16.64 -1.47 -12.97
C LEU A 267 15.94 -2.74 -13.47
N LYS A 268 16.55 -3.48 -14.40
CA LYS A 268 15.95 -4.69 -14.95
C LYS A 268 15.72 -5.74 -13.85
N PHE A 269 16.61 -5.86 -12.85
CA PHE A 269 16.45 -6.81 -11.74
C PHE A 269 15.32 -6.33 -10.82
N ALA A 270 15.37 -5.04 -10.48
CA ALA A 270 14.37 -4.41 -9.63
C ALA A 270 12.95 -4.57 -10.22
N LEU A 271 12.79 -4.44 -11.55
CA LEU A 271 11.53 -4.69 -12.25
C LEU A 271 11.07 -6.17 -12.19
N GLN A 272 11.99 -7.14 -12.21
CA GLN A 272 11.64 -8.56 -12.04
C GLN A 272 11.17 -8.87 -10.62
N ALA A 273 11.91 -8.39 -9.61
CA ALA A 273 11.51 -8.52 -8.21
C ALA A 273 10.16 -7.84 -7.96
N GLU A 274 9.94 -6.64 -8.51
CA GLU A 274 8.68 -5.92 -8.43
C GLU A 274 7.54 -6.66 -9.14
N GLN A 275 7.79 -7.34 -10.26
CA GLN A 275 6.80 -8.16 -10.95
C GLN A 275 6.38 -9.40 -10.14
N VAL A 276 7.31 -9.99 -9.40
CA VAL A 276 7.01 -11.08 -8.45
C VAL A 276 6.19 -10.52 -7.28
N LEU A 277 6.59 -9.43 -6.63
CA LEU A 277 5.80 -8.85 -5.55
C LEU A 277 4.39 -8.40 -5.99
N ASN A 278 4.22 -8.01 -7.26
CA ASN A 278 2.93 -7.60 -7.81
C ASN A 278 1.95 -8.77 -8.06
N SER A 279 2.38 -10.03 -7.92
CA SER A 279 1.40 -11.14 -7.88
C SER A 279 0.59 -11.17 -6.60
N VAL A 280 1.07 -10.54 -5.52
CA VAL A 280 0.31 -10.38 -4.28
C VAL A 280 -0.83 -9.38 -4.50
N PRO A 281 -2.11 -9.81 -4.42
CA PRO A 281 -3.23 -8.94 -4.75
C PRO A 281 -3.59 -7.98 -3.62
N GLN A 282 -3.49 -8.40 -2.35
CA GLN A 282 -3.87 -7.57 -1.20
C GLN A 282 -2.71 -6.66 -0.75
N PRO A 283 -2.91 -5.32 -0.70
CA PRO A 283 -1.89 -4.36 -0.29
C PRO A 283 -1.25 -4.63 1.08
N GLU A 284 -2.06 -4.92 2.09
CA GLU A 284 -1.57 -5.17 3.45
C GLU A 284 -0.70 -6.43 3.55
N TYR A 285 -1.07 -7.49 2.82
CA TYR A 285 -0.30 -8.72 2.77
C TYR A 285 1.02 -8.52 2.02
N ARG A 286 1.00 -7.79 0.91
CA ARG A 286 2.21 -7.40 0.19
C ARG A 286 3.22 -6.72 1.12
N GLN A 287 2.77 -5.85 2.03
CA GLN A 287 3.69 -5.20 2.97
C GLN A 287 4.28 -6.16 4.01
N LEU A 288 3.52 -7.15 4.51
CA LEU A 288 4.11 -8.19 5.36
C LEU A 288 5.16 -9.04 4.62
N ILE A 289 4.95 -9.32 3.33
CA ILE A 289 5.95 -9.98 2.49
C ILE A 289 7.22 -9.12 2.34
N VAL A 290 7.07 -7.80 2.17
CA VAL A 290 8.19 -6.86 2.13
C VAL A 290 8.93 -6.82 3.49
N GLU A 291 8.21 -6.75 4.60
CA GLU A 291 8.78 -6.81 5.96
C GLU A 291 9.57 -8.12 6.20
N ALA A 292 9.00 -9.26 5.79
CA ALA A 292 9.66 -10.57 5.87
C ALA A 292 10.94 -10.63 5.03
N LEU A 293 10.90 -10.13 3.79
CA LEU A 293 12.09 -10.01 2.95
C LEU A 293 13.15 -9.11 3.57
N MET A 294 12.75 -8.00 4.19
CA MET A 294 13.70 -7.12 4.88
C MET A 294 14.43 -7.84 6.01
N ILE A 295 13.75 -8.68 6.79
CA ILE A 295 14.39 -9.49 7.83
C ILE A 295 15.41 -10.46 7.24
N LEU A 296 15.05 -11.15 6.16
CA LEU A 296 15.98 -12.04 5.45
C LEU A 296 17.20 -11.28 4.90
N THR A 297 17.00 -10.06 4.38
CA THR A 297 18.13 -9.24 3.93
C THR A 297 19.03 -8.82 5.08
N MET A 298 18.46 -8.42 6.22
CA MET A 298 19.21 -8.09 7.43
C MET A 298 19.98 -9.29 7.97
N LEU A 299 19.42 -10.50 7.88
CA LEU A 299 20.09 -11.74 8.25
C LEU A 299 21.37 -11.95 7.42
N VAL A 300 21.26 -11.82 6.10
CA VAL A 300 22.40 -11.96 5.17
C VAL A 300 23.44 -10.86 5.37
N GLU A 301 23.01 -9.63 5.65
CA GLU A 301 23.91 -8.50 5.95
C GLU A 301 24.72 -8.73 7.23
N ASN A 302 24.11 -9.30 8.27
CA ASN A 302 24.77 -9.56 9.56
C ASN A 302 25.55 -10.88 9.59
N LEU A 303 25.23 -11.84 8.72
CA LEU A 303 25.90 -13.15 8.63
C LEU A 303 26.37 -13.42 7.18
N PRO A 304 27.47 -12.79 6.70
CA PRO A 304 27.85 -12.85 5.28
C PRO A 304 28.19 -14.26 4.76
N THR A 305 28.58 -15.17 5.65
CA THR A 305 28.92 -16.56 5.35
C THR A 305 27.71 -17.50 5.32
N ILE A 306 26.51 -17.01 5.68
CA ILE A 306 25.30 -17.82 5.69
C ILE A 306 24.93 -18.26 4.27
N ASN A 307 24.50 -19.51 4.14
CA ASN A 307 23.91 -20.04 2.92
C ASN A 307 22.53 -20.60 3.28
N LEU A 308 21.49 -19.99 2.74
CA LEU A 308 20.09 -20.36 2.97
C LEU A 308 19.67 -21.53 2.06
N GLY A 309 20.48 -21.85 1.04
CA GLY A 309 20.44 -23.11 0.30
C GLY A 309 19.20 -23.30 -0.58
N LYS A 310 18.06 -23.63 0.02
CA LYS A 310 16.81 -24.00 -0.68
C LYS A 310 16.06 -22.76 -1.19
N VAL A 311 14.96 -23.00 -1.92
CA VAL A 311 14.01 -21.95 -2.27
C VAL A 311 13.27 -21.50 -1.01
N ILE A 312 13.30 -20.21 -0.71
CA ILE A 312 12.65 -19.63 0.47
C ILE A 312 11.21 -19.30 0.12
N ASN A 313 10.25 -19.94 0.79
CA ASN A 313 8.84 -19.58 0.68
C ASN A 313 8.52 -18.48 1.69
N VAL A 314 8.36 -17.25 1.19
CA VAL A 314 8.17 -16.07 2.05
C VAL A 314 6.78 -16.09 2.71
N GLU A 315 5.78 -16.62 2.04
CA GLU A 315 4.42 -16.74 2.56
C GLU A 315 4.39 -17.64 3.81
N GLN A 316 5.12 -18.77 3.77
CA GLN A 316 5.24 -19.67 4.92
C GLN A 316 5.86 -18.97 6.15
N LEU A 317 6.82 -18.05 5.94
CA LEU A 317 7.38 -17.25 7.04
C LEU A 317 6.34 -16.30 7.63
N VAL A 318 5.55 -15.61 6.79
CA VAL A 318 4.50 -14.71 7.27
C VAL A 318 3.40 -15.48 8.00
N HIS A 319 2.95 -16.61 7.48
CA HIS A 319 1.96 -17.45 8.13
C HIS A 319 2.46 -18.04 9.45
N ARG A 320 3.72 -18.48 9.52
CA ARG A 320 4.31 -18.96 10.77
C ARG A 320 4.43 -17.84 11.79
N ALA A 321 4.85 -16.64 11.38
CA ALA A 321 4.87 -15.47 12.25
C ALA A 321 3.47 -15.15 12.82
N ASN A 322 2.43 -15.19 11.98
CA ASN A 322 1.04 -15.01 12.43
C ASN A 322 0.62 -16.10 13.44
N ARG A 323 1.01 -17.37 13.24
CA ARG A 323 0.75 -18.44 14.21
C ARG A 323 1.45 -18.19 15.54
N LEU A 324 2.72 -17.78 15.52
CA LEU A 324 3.47 -17.45 16.73
C LEU A 324 2.82 -16.29 17.48
N PHE A 325 2.37 -15.26 16.76
CA PHE A 325 1.59 -14.16 17.33
C PHE A 325 0.32 -14.65 18.01
N LEU A 326 -0.49 -15.47 17.35
CA LEU A 326 -1.72 -16.00 17.92
C LEU A 326 -1.48 -16.90 19.14
N ASN A 327 -0.41 -17.71 19.12
CA ASN A 327 -0.04 -18.56 20.24
C ASN A 327 0.35 -17.73 21.48
N ASP A 328 1.18 -16.70 21.30
CA ASP A 328 1.51 -15.78 22.40
C ASP A 328 0.25 -15.07 22.92
N GLN A 329 -0.65 -14.63 22.02
CA GLN A 329 -1.91 -14.00 22.42
C GLN A 329 -2.80 -14.98 23.21
N ALA A 330 -2.84 -16.27 22.85
CA ALA A 330 -3.49 -17.32 23.65
C ALA A 330 -2.91 -17.44 25.05
N GLU A 331 -1.58 -17.51 25.14
CA GLU A 331 -0.89 -17.71 26.41
C GLU A 331 -1.13 -16.55 27.39
N PHE A 332 -1.17 -15.32 26.89
CA PHE A 332 -1.37 -14.12 27.70
C PHE A 332 -2.84 -13.66 27.80
N GLY A 333 -3.79 -14.45 27.30
CA GLY A 333 -5.22 -14.12 27.36
C GLY A 333 -5.60 -12.86 26.55
N GLY A 334 -4.91 -12.62 25.44
CA GLY A 334 -5.16 -11.50 24.54
C GLY A 334 -6.35 -11.72 23.62
N ASP A 335 -7.09 -10.65 23.34
CA ASP A 335 -8.30 -10.65 22.51
C ASP A 335 -8.01 -10.90 21.00
N ALA A 336 -6.75 -10.86 20.60
CA ALA A 336 -6.36 -10.96 19.20
C ALA A 336 -6.72 -12.30 18.55
N ILE A 337 -7.02 -13.34 19.32
CA ILE A 337 -7.43 -14.67 18.81
C ILE A 337 -8.84 -14.63 18.21
N LEU A 338 -9.66 -13.67 18.63
CA LEU A 338 -11.04 -13.53 18.15
C LEU A 338 -11.11 -13.32 16.63
N CYS A 339 -10.08 -12.75 16.00
CA CYS A 339 -10.00 -12.58 14.54
C CYS A 339 -9.95 -13.92 13.76
N CYS A 340 -9.59 -15.02 14.43
CA CYS A 340 -9.43 -16.36 13.86
C CYS A 340 -10.28 -17.41 14.60
N ALA A 341 -11.24 -16.99 15.42
CA ALA A 341 -12.18 -17.89 16.06
C ALA A 341 -13.18 -18.43 15.01
N ARG A 342 -13.35 -19.76 14.92
CA ARG A 342 -14.39 -20.38 14.10
C ARG A 342 -15.77 -20.10 14.73
N ASN A 343 -16.73 -19.68 13.93
CA ASN A 343 -18.14 -19.80 14.31
C ASN A 343 -18.49 -21.31 14.27
N ASN A 344 -18.65 -21.93 15.44
CA ASN A 344 -18.91 -23.35 15.63
C ASN A 344 -20.35 -23.77 15.21
N ASP A 345 -20.77 -23.49 13.99
CA ASP A 345 -22.10 -23.94 13.51
C ASP A 345 -22.03 -25.28 12.76
N ASN A 346 -20.85 -25.80 12.41
CA ASN A 346 -20.68 -27.10 11.74
C ASN A 346 -19.42 -27.80 12.23
N ASP A 347 -19.49 -28.44 13.40
CA ASP A 347 -18.38 -29.20 13.96
C ASP A 347 -18.53 -30.69 13.65
N ASN A 348 -17.67 -31.18 12.76
CA ASN A 348 -17.32 -32.59 12.63
C ASN A 348 -15.86 -32.74 13.08
N GLY A 349 -15.62 -32.67 14.39
CA GLY A 349 -14.88 -33.67 15.16
C GLY A 349 -13.45 -34.10 14.74
N ASP A 350 -12.68 -33.31 14.00
CA ASP A 350 -11.26 -33.63 13.73
C ASP A 350 -10.31 -32.71 14.56
N GLU A 351 -9.91 -33.19 15.74
CA GLU A 351 -9.05 -32.52 16.74
C GLU A 351 -7.55 -32.43 16.37
N GLN A 352 -7.17 -32.48 15.08
CA GLN A 352 -5.74 -32.60 14.72
C GLN A 352 -5.21 -31.61 13.68
N SER A 353 -5.88 -30.47 13.48
CA SER A 353 -5.29 -29.33 12.77
C SER A 353 -5.69 -28.04 13.47
N MET A 354 -4.75 -27.45 14.24
CA MET A 354 -4.83 -26.07 14.72
C MET A 354 -4.67 -25.11 13.53
N GLY A 355 -5.61 -25.20 12.58
CA GLY A 355 -5.75 -24.29 11.47
C GLY A 355 -6.53 -23.08 11.94
N TYR A 356 -5.84 -22.02 12.31
CA TYR A 356 -6.46 -20.72 12.51
C TYR A 356 -7.05 -20.26 11.16
N ASP A 357 -8.38 -20.24 11.03
CA ASP A 357 -9.07 -19.71 9.86
C ASP A 357 -9.33 -18.21 10.09
N CYS A 358 -8.31 -17.40 9.83
CA CYS A 358 -8.37 -15.98 10.10
C CYS A 358 -9.15 -15.24 9.00
N ASN A 359 -10.01 -14.31 9.40
CA ASN A 359 -10.84 -13.52 8.49
C ASN A 359 -10.09 -12.40 7.74
N GLY A 360 -8.78 -12.24 7.96
CA GLY A 360 -7.99 -11.23 7.28
C GLY A 360 -7.48 -11.67 5.90
N ALA A 361 -6.87 -10.73 5.18
CA ALA A 361 -6.25 -11.00 3.90
C ALA A 361 -5.25 -12.17 4.02
N ALA A 362 -5.23 -13.05 3.01
CA ALA A 362 -4.37 -14.25 2.99
C ALA A 362 -4.44 -15.08 4.29
N GLN A 363 -5.61 -15.14 4.96
CA GLN A 363 -5.78 -15.88 6.22
C GLN A 363 -4.79 -15.47 7.33
N ILE A 364 -4.42 -14.20 7.37
CA ILE A 364 -3.64 -13.60 8.45
C ILE A 364 -4.59 -12.85 9.40
N CYS A 365 -4.29 -12.82 10.69
CA CYS A 365 -5.11 -12.10 11.67
C CYS A 365 -5.11 -10.59 11.41
N GLN A 366 -6.27 -9.94 11.51
CA GLN A 366 -6.36 -8.47 11.40
C GLN A 366 -5.53 -7.74 12.47
N HIS A 367 -5.47 -8.25 13.69
CA HIS A 367 -4.64 -7.68 14.75
C HIS A 367 -3.14 -7.80 14.46
N PHE A 368 -2.71 -8.84 13.74
CA PHE A 368 -1.32 -8.94 13.31
C PHE A 368 -1.01 -7.87 12.26
N TYR A 369 -1.91 -7.63 11.30
CA TYR A 369 -1.79 -6.51 10.37
C TYR A 369 -1.84 -5.13 11.01
N ASP A 370 -2.43 -5.00 12.20
CA ASP A 370 -2.48 -3.74 12.94
C ASP A 370 -1.43 -3.62 14.04
N SER A 371 -0.60 -4.65 14.22
CA SER A 371 0.50 -4.61 15.17
C SER A 371 1.62 -3.72 14.63
N ALA A 372 2.23 -2.92 15.52
CA ALA A 372 3.39 -2.11 15.18
C ALA A 372 4.54 -2.99 14.67
N PRO A 373 5.43 -2.50 13.79
CA PRO A 373 6.61 -3.25 13.41
C PRO A 373 7.52 -3.59 14.60
N SER A 374 7.68 -2.65 15.53
CA SER A 374 8.52 -2.78 16.72
C SER A 374 7.70 -2.92 18.02
N GLY A 375 8.38 -3.24 19.12
CA GLY A 375 7.78 -3.48 20.43
C GLY A 375 7.59 -4.98 20.74
N ASN A 376 7.25 -5.30 21.99
CA ASN A 376 7.26 -6.69 22.51
C ASN A 376 6.33 -7.65 21.75
N TYR A 377 5.26 -7.14 21.16
CA TYR A 377 4.32 -7.89 20.34
C TYR A 377 4.29 -7.38 18.89
N GLY A 378 5.38 -6.74 18.44
CA GLY A 378 5.48 -6.16 17.11
C GLY A 378 5.68 -7.22 16.01
N THR A 379 5.22 -6.93 14.78
CA THR A 379 5.28 -7.89 13.67
C THR A 379 6.70 -8.36 13.36
N MET A 380 7.71 -7.49 13.51
CA MET A 380 9.10 -7.85 13.22
C MET A 380 9.62 -8.92 14.19
N ILE A 381 9.21 -8.93 15.46
CA ILE A 381 9.64 -9.97 16.41
C ILE A 381 9.15 -11.34 15.96
N TYR A 382 7.89 -11.43 15.55
CA TYR A 382 7.31 -12.68 15.08
C TYR A 382 7.90 -13.15 13.76
N LEU A 383 8.17 -12.23 12.84
CA LEU A 383 8.84 -12.54 11.58
C LEU A 383 10.30 -12.98 11.80
N ILE A 384 11.02 -12.37 12.77
CA ILE A 384 12.36 -12.81 13.18
C ILE A 384 12.30 -14.20 13.80
N ARG A 385 11.41 -14.45 14.76
CA ARG A 385 11.22 -15.79 15.37
C ARG A 385 10.90 -16.83 14.31
N SER A 386 9.99 -16.51 13.39
CA SER A 386 9.66 -17.38 12.27
C SER A 386 10.86 -17.67 11.37
N THR A 387 11.72 -16.67 11.15
CA THR A 387 12.94 -16.84 10.34
C THR A 387 13.91 -17.78 11.04
N ILE A 388 14.18 -17.56 12.33
CA ILE A 388 15.09 -18.41 13.14
C ILE A 388 14.61 -19.86 13.15
N GLU A 389 13.33 -20.08 13.39
CA GLU A 389 12.76 -21.44 13.42
C GLU A 389 12.64 -22.11 12.03
N SER A 390 12.84 -21.37 10.95
CA SER A 390 12.79 -21.88 9.58
C SER A 390 14.16 -22.21 8.99
N PHE A 391 15.26 -21.80 9.64
CA PHE A 391 16.62 -22.07 9.19
C PHE A 391 17.45 -22.72 10.29
N ASP A 392 17.67 -24.04 10.18
CA ASP A 392 18.43 -24.85 11.16
C ASP A 392 19.87 -24.34 11.38
N CYS A 393 20.45 -23.67 10.38
CA CYS A 393 21.78 -23.06 10.47
C CYS A 393 21.88 -21.92 11.51
N LEU A 394 20.74 -21.37 11.95
CA LEU A 394 20.67 -20.33 12.98
C LEU A 394 20.47 -20.91 14.39
N ALA A 395 19.91 -22.12 14.49
CA ALA A 395 19.69 -22.79 15.77
C ALA A 395 20.99 -23.37 16.37
N ASN A 396 21.98 -23.69 15.52
CA ASN A 396 23.21 -24.41 15.89
C ASN A 396 24.49 -23.57 15.66
N HIS A 397 24.55 -22.35 16.20
CA HIS A 397 25.73 -21.48 16.03
C HIS A 397 27.03 -22.01 16.69
N ASP A 398 27.03 -23.20 17.28
CA ASP A 398 28.20 -23.86 17.88
C ASP A 398 28.76 -25.07 17.12
N SER A 399 28.21 -25.46 15.96
CA SER A 399 28.82 -26.54 15.17
C SER A 399 28.84 -26.23 13.68
N SER A 400 30.03 -25.91 13.20
CA SER A 400 30.43 -25.94 11.79
C SER A 400 30.18 -27.32 11.20
N ASP A 401 28.98 -27.54 10.67
CA ASP A 401 28.68 -28.36 9.49
C ASP A 401 27.16 -28.43 9.31
N CYS A 402 26.62 -27.60 8.41
CA CYS A 402 25.24 -27.70 7.98
C CYS A 402 25.04 -29.00 7.19
N LYS A 403 24.43 -30.00 7.80
CA LYS A 403 23.76 -31.11 7.10
C LYS A 403 22.26 -30.99 7.31
N ILE A 404 21.52 -30.94 6.21
CA ILE A 404 20.07 -30.73 6.13
C ILE A 404 19.38 -32.08 5.87
N GLN A 405 18.23 -32.31 6.52
CA GLN A 405 17.25 -33.33 6.14
C GLN A 405 16.31 -32.88 5.00
#